data_AF-A0A820PFD8-F1
#
_entry.id   AF-A0A820PFD8-F1
#
_cell.length_a   1.000
_cell.length_b   1.000
_cell.length_c   1.000
_cell.angle_alpha   90.00
_cell.angle_beta   90.00
_cell.angle_gamma   90.00
#
_symmetry.space_group_name_H-M   'P 1'
#
loop_
_entity.id
_entity.type
_entity.pdbx_description
1 polymer ?
#
loop_
_entity_poly.entity_id
_entity_poly.type
_entity_poly.pdbx_seq_one_letter_code
_entity_poly.pdbx_strand_id
1 'polypeptide(L)'
;NTQWLIHLFRALGAHIGEGVIIPDFSCLTDYYLVTIEDDVRLNMHANIQCHSFEQRILKLAPVTIRKSCVLMSGSFVMAGCKLMGNNRLYPFTLIMKNDLLLPNTQWKGLPA
;
A
#
# COMPACT_ATOMS: atom_id res chain seq x y z
N ASN A 1 3.31 -16.62 8.94
CA ASN A 1 2.41 -15.72 9.70
C ASN A 1 1.55 -14.79 8.86
N THR A 2 1.73 -14.70 7.53
CA THR A 2 0.92 -13.80 6.70
C THR A 2 -0.56 -14.19 6.55
N GLN A 3 -0.90 -15.48 6.49
CA GLN A 3 -2.27 -15.92 6.16
C GLN A 3 -3.32 -15.47 7.18
N TRP A 4 -3.07 -15.65 8.49
CA TRP A 4 -4.02 -15.19 9.53
C TRP A 4 -4.20 -13.67 9.52
N LEU A 5 -3.13 -12.94 9.21
CA LEU A 5 -3.13 -11.48 9.16
C LEU A 5 -3.99 -10.97 7.99
N ILE A 6 -3.94 -11.64 6.83
CA ILE A 6 -4.82 -11.36 5.70
C ILE A 6 -6.29 -11.55 6.09
N HIS A 7 -6.63 -12.65 6.76
CA HIS A 7 -7.99 -12.88 7.22
C HIS A 7 -8.45 -11.82 8.22
N LEU A 8 -7.57 -11.40 9.13
CA LEU A 8 -7.84 -10.31 10.06
C LEU A 8 -8.13 -8.99 9.32
N PHE A 9 -7.29 -8.60 8.36
CA PHE A 9 -7.51 -7.36 7.61
C PHE A 9 -8.75 -7.41 6.73
N ARG A 10 -9.05 -8.56 6.11
CA ARG A 10 -10.32 -8.76 5.40
C ARG A 10 -11.52 -8.59 6.34
N ALA A 11 -11.45 -9.12 7.57
CA ALA A 11 -12.49 -8.92 8.59
C ALA A 11 -12.60 -7.46 9.07
N LEU A 12 -11.49 -6.71 9.06
CA LEU A 12 -11.45 -5.27 9.39
C LEU A 12 -11.83 -4.36 8.20
N GLY A 13 -12.24 -4.94 7.07
CA GLY A 13 -12.79 -4.21 5.91
C GLY A 13 -11.83 -3.99 4.74
N ALA A 14 -10.59 -4.48 4.80
CA ALA A 14 -9.68 -4.40 3.65
C ALA A 14 -10.09 -5.36 2.53
N HIS A 15 -9.91 -4.95 1.28
CA HIS A 15 -10.01 -5.84 0.13
C HIS A 15 -8.62 -6.37 -0.19
N ILE A 16 -8.36 -7.66 0.04
CA ILE A 16 -7.06 -8.29 -0.20
C ILE A 16 -7.26 -9.53 -1.07
N GLY A 17 -6.60 -9.58 -2.23
CA GLY A 17 -6.61 -10.69 -3.18
C GLY A 17 -5.83 -11.91 -2.71
N GLU A 18 -5.61 -12.85 -3.62
CA GLU A 18 -4.90 -14.11 -3.34
C GLU A 18 -3.38 -13.96 -3.57
N GLY A 19 -2.57 -14.79 -2.89
CA GLY A 19 -1.10 -14.76 -3.05
C GLY A 19 -0.39 -13.51 -2.48
N VAL A 20 -1.14 -12.62 -1.81
CA VAL A 20 -0.59 -11.40 -1.20
C VAL A 20 0.36 -11.74 -0.05
N ILE A 21 1.48 -11.03 0.02
CA ILE A 21 2.42 -11.12 1.15
C ILE A 21 2.33 -9.84 1.98
N ILE A 22 1.95 -9.98 3.25
CA ILE A 22 1.97 -8.91 4.26
C ILE A 22 2.94 -9.32 5.38
N PRO A 23 3.92 -8.47 5.72
CA PRO A 23 5.01 -8.82 6.63
C PRO A 23 4.56 -8.83 8.10
N ASP A 24 3.77 -7.84 8.50
CA ASP A 24 3.36 -7.62 9.87
C ASP A 24 2.14 -6.68 9.95
N PHE A 25 1.55 -6.56 11.15
CA PHE A 25 0.33 -5.80 11.38
C PHE A 25 0.48 -4.29 11.15
N SER A 26 1.67 -3.72 11.32
CA SER A 26 1.91 -2.27 11.21
C SER A 26 1.95 -1.75 9.76
N CYS A 27 1.94 -2.66 8.80
CA CYS A 27 2.06 -2.36 7.37
C CYS A 27 0.86 -1.58 6.81
N LEU A 28 -0.33 -1.79 7.36
CA LEU A 28 -1.57 -1.13 6.91
C LEU A 28 -2.12 -0.21 8.00
N THR A 29 -2.70 0.92 7.61
CA THR A 29 -3.54 1.75 8.47
C THR A 29 -4.84 2.05 7.73
N ASP A 30 -5.92 2.31 8.49
CA ASP A 30 -7.27 2.55 7.95
C ASP A 30 -7.71 1.44 6.99
N TYR A 31 -7.62 0.19 7.44
CA TYR A 31 -7.74 -1.03 6.62
C TYR A 31 -8.95 -1.04 5.67
N TYR A 32 -10.08 -0.48 6.10
CA TYR A 32 -11.32 -0.35 5.34
C TYR A 32 -11.22 0.55 4.08
N LEU A 33 -10.10 1.24 3.88
CA LEU A 33 -9.79 2.07 2.72
C LEU A 33 -8.72 1.44 1.80
N VAL A 34 -8.23 0.26 2.15
CA VAL A 34 -7.15 -0.42 1.43
C VAL A 34 -7.73 -1.46 0.46
N THR A 35 -7.33 -1.37 -0.80
CA THR A 35 -7.54 -2.43 -1.80
C THR A 35 -6.19 -2.92 -2.32
N ILE A 36 -5.89 -4.20 -2.13
CA ILE A 36 -4.70 -4.90 -2.60
C ILE A 36 -5.17 -6.09 -3.44
N GLU A 37 -4.81 -6.14 -4.72
CA GLU A 37 -5.14 -7.28 -5.59
C GLU A 37 -4.11 -8.40 -5.50
N ASP A 38 -4.29 -9.42 -6.34
CA ASP A 38 -3.52 -10.66 -6.30
C ASP A 38 -2.00 -10.46 -6.48
N ASP A 39 -1.23 -11.34 -5.84
CA ASP A 39 0.23 -11.44 -5.96
C ASP A 39 1.03 -10.17 -5.61
N VAL A 40 0.43 -9.25 -4.84
CA VAL A 40 1.14 -8.08 -4.31
C VAL A 40 2.06 -8.50 -3.16
N ARG A 41 3.29 -7.99 -3.16
CA ARG A 41 4.29 -8.28 -2.11
C ARG A 41 4.68 -7.02 -1.37
N LEU A 42 4.41 -6.99 -0.07
CA LEU A 42 4.87 -5.97 0.85
C LEU A 42 6.03 -6.53 1.66
N ASN A 43 7.19 -5.88 1.56
CA ASN A 43 8.38 -6.24 2.34
C ASN A 43 8.35 -5.54 3.70
N MET A 44 9.25 -5.97 4.60
CA MET A 44 9.34 -5.42 5.96
C MET A 44 9.35 -3.90 5.98
N HIS A 45 8.56 -3.31 6.89
CA HIS A 45 8.43 -1.86 7.05
C HIS A 45 7.86 -1.09 5.85
N ALA A 46 7.41 -1.77 4.78
CA ALA A 46 6.55 -1.12 3.79
C ALA A 46 5.27 -0.67 4.49
N ASN A 47 4.78 0.54 4.19
CA ASN A 47 3.61 1.10 4.83
C ASN A 47 2.62 1.68 3.81
N ILE A 48 1.34 1.43 4.05
CA ILE A 48 0.22 2.03 3.35
C ILE A 48 -0.59 2.83 4.36
N GLN A 49 -0.69 4.14 4.12
CA GLN A 49 -1.45 5.06 4.95
C GLN A 49 -2.55 5.73 4.16
N CYS A 50 -3.80 5.52 4.55
CA CYS A 50 -4.97 6.09 3.86
C CYS A 50 -5.49 7.37 4.51
N HIS A 51 -4.71 7.97 5.41
CA HIS A 51 -4.99 9.28 5.98
C HIS A 51 -3.84 10.28 5.77
N SER A 52 -4.16 11.56 5.80
CA SER A 52 -3.19 12.63 5.98
C SER A 52 -3.73 13.66 6.96
N PHE A 53 -2.85 14.30 7.73
CA PHE A 53 -3.24 15.41 8.60
C PHE A 53 -2.76 16.72 7.98
N GLU A 54 -3.70 17.47 7.43
CA GLU A 54 -3.43 18.69 6.68
C GLU A 54 -4.24 19.83 7.25
N GLN A 55 -3.59 20.95 7.59
CA GLN A 55 -4.28 22.16 8.03
C GLN A 55 -5.25 21.90 9.20
N ARG A 56 -4.84 21.01 10.13
CA ARG A 56 -5.63 20.58 11.30
C ARG A 56 -6.83 19.66 10.98
N ILE A 57 -6.92 19.16 9.75
CA ILE A 57 -7.98 18.27 9.30
C ILE A 57 -7.39 16.91 8.98
N LEU A 58 -7.97 15.85 9.55
CA LEU A 58 -7.72 14.47 9.14
C LEU A 58 -8.48 14.20 7.85
N LYS A 59 -7.75 14.00 6.75
CA LYS A 59 -8.31 13.65 5.44
C LYS A 59 -8.09 12.17 5.19
N LEU A 60 -9.14 11.47 4.80
CA LEU A 60 -9.10 10.06 4.44
C LEU A 60 -9.23 9.93 2.92
N ALA A 61 -8.41 9.07 2.31
CA ALA A 61 -8.54 8.74 0.89
C ALA A 61 -8.07 7.30 0.63
N PRO A 62 -8.83 6.51 -0.15
CA PRO A 62 -8.52 5.11 -0.40
C PRO A 62 -7.22 4.93 -1.18
N VAL A 63 -6.52 3.83 -0.88
CA VAL A 63 -5.33 3.40 -1.64
C VAL A 63 -5.66 2.12 -2.39
N THR A 64 -5.33 2.08 -3.68
CA THR A 64 -5.49 0.90 -4.52
C THR A 64 -4.15 0.42 -5.03
N ILE A 65 -3.83 -0.85 -4.79
CA ILE A 65 -2.66 -1.54 -5.31
C ILE A 65 -3.14 -2.70 -6.17
N ARG A 66 -2.98 -2.55 -7.49
CA ARG A 66 -3.32 -3.58 -8.47
C ARG A 66 -2.31 -4.73 -8.48
N LYS A 67 -2.62 -5.78 -9.23
CA LYS A 67 -1.90 -7.05 -9.22
C LYS A 67 -0.38 -6.92 -9.37
N SER A 68 0.33 -7.83 -8.71
CA SER A 68 1.76 -8.07 -8.90
C SER A 68 2.68 -6.87 -8.61
N CYS A 69 2.19 -5.87 -7.87
CA CYS A 69 3.03 -4.79 -7.36
C CYS A 69 3.98 -5.31 -6.26
N VAL A 70 5.17 -4.71 -6.18
CA VAL A 70 6.16 -4.99 -5.15
C VAL A 70 6.52 -3.71 -4.42
N LEU A 71 6.25 -3.69 -3.12
CA LEU A 71 6.60 -2.61 -2.20
C LEU A 71 7.81 -3.08 -1.39
N MET A 72 9.00 -2.61 -1.75
CA MET A 72 10.23 -3.01 -1.06
C MET A 72 10.35 -2.35 0.32
N SER A 73 11.32 -2.80 1.10
CA SER A 73 11.41 -2.48 2.52
C SER A 73 11.44 -0.98 2.79
N GLY A 74 10.63 -0.53 3.75
CA GLY A 74 10.54 0.88 4.13
C GLY A 74 9.89 1.81 3.09
N SER A 75 9.35 1.28 1.98
CA SER A 75 8.57 2.11 1.04
C SER A 75 7.26 2.57 1.69
N PHE A 76 6.80 3.76 1.33
CA PHE A 76 5.64 4.40 1.94
C PHE A 76 4.68 4.91 0.86
N VAL A 77 3.41 4.52 0.96
CA VAL A 77 2.35 4.93 0.05
C VAL A 77 1.34 5.78 0.80
N MET A 78 1.17 7.03 0.37
CA MET A 78 0.27 7.99 1.00
C MET A 78 -1.19 7.84 0.53
N ALA A 79 -2.09 8.55 1.21
CA ALA A 79 -3.52 8.52 0.96
C ALA A 79 -3.87 8.90 -0.49
N GLY A 80 -4.85 8.21 -1.07
CA GLY A 80 -5.36 8.48 -2.42
C GLY A 80 -4.53 7.88 -3.57
N CYS A 81 -3.42 7.21 -3.28
CA CYS A 81 -2.55 6.64 -4.32
C CYS A 81 -3.20 5.47 -5.07
N LYS A 82 -2.84 5.34 -6.35
CA LYS A 82 -3.25 4.23 -7.22
C LYS A 82 -2.05 3.63 -7.94
N LEU A 83 -1.68 2.40 -7.58
CA LEU A 83 -0.66 1.61 -8.27
C LEU A 83 -1.35 0.68 -9.26
N MET A 84 -1.15 0.92 -10.56
CA MET A 84 -1.96 0.31 -11.62
C MET A 84 -1.45 -1.06 -12.11
N GLY A 85 -0.44 -1.65 -11.46
CA GLY A 85 -0.07 -3.05 -11.61
C GLY A 85 1.38 -3.24 -12.07
N ASN A 86 2.03 -4.32 -11.63
CA ASN A 86 3.45 -4.58 -11.87
C ASN A 86 4.39 -3.42 -11.46
N ASN A 87 3.95 -2.53 -10.58
CA ASN A 87 4.77 -1.43 -10.08
C ASN A 87 5.84 -1.96 -9.12
N ARG A 88 7.03 -1.36 -9.14
CA ARG A 88 8.10 -1.66 -8.18
C ARG A 88 8.50 -0.41 -7.44
N LEU A 89 8.25 -0.36 -6.13
CA LEU A 89 8.78 0.69 -5.26
C LEU A 89 10.09 0.19 -4.68
N TYR A 90 11.18 0.91 -4.93
CA TYR A 90 12.48 0.60 -4.34
C TYR A 90 12.49 0.89 -2.82
N PRO A 91 13.48 0.39 -2.06
CA PRO A 91 13.54 0.62 -0.62
C PRO A 91 13.48 2.11 -0.27
N PHE A 92 12.75 2.45 0.78
CA PHE A 92 12.57 3.83 1.28
C PHE A 92 11.96 4.82 0.28
N THR A 93 11.29 4.32 -0.75
CA THR A 93 10.56 5.16 -1.72
C THR A 93 9.29 5.72 -1.10
N LEU A 94 9.06 7.04 -1.21
CA LEU A 94 7.80 7.68 -0.83
C LEU A 94 7.00 8.05 -2.07
N ILE A 95 5.79 7.50 -2.17
CA ILE A 95 4.79 7.91 -3.16
C ILE A 95 3.87 8.94 -2.54
N MET A 96 3.73 10.09 -3.22
CA MET A 96 3.01 11.24 -2.70
C MET A 96 1.50 11.06 -2.82
N LYS A 97 0.76 11.77 -1.96
CA LYS A 97 -0.71 11.69 -1.93
C LYS A 97 -1.32 11.89 -3.32
N ASN A 98 -2.35 11.10 -3.62
CA ASN A 98 -3.09 11.12 -4.89
C ASN A 98 -2.27 10.77 -6.15
N ASP A 99 -1.04 10.26 -6.03
CA ASP A 99 -0.27 9.85 -7.21
C ASP A 99 -0.90 8.64 -7.92
N LEU A 100 -0.78 8.64 -9.24
CA LEU A 100 -1.17 7.55 -10.12
C LEU A 100 0.08 6.95 -10.76
N LEU A 101 0.42 5.73 -10.36
CA LEU A 101 1.54 4.99 -10.90
C LEU A 101 1.07 4.14 -12.06
N LEU A 102 1.50 4.50 -13.28
CA LEU A 102 1.18 3.73 -14.50
C LEU A 102 1.74 2.30 -14.39
N PRO A 103 1.11 1.30 -15.04
CA PRO A 103 1.56 -0.08 -14.96
C PRO A 103 3.01 -0.27 -15.42
N ASN A 104 3.69 -1.28 -14.86
CA ASN A 104 5.07 -1.67 -15.23
C ASN A 104 6.14 -0.58 -14.99
N THR A 105 5.87 0.41 -14.14
CA THR A 105 6.84 1.46 -13.78
C THR A 105 7.60 1.12 -12.50
N GLN A 106 8.79 1.71 -12.34
CA GLN A 106 9.62 1.56 -11.15
C GLN A 106 9.90 2.94 -10.55
N TRP A 107 9.85 3.04 -9.23
CA TRP A 107 9.91 4.30 -8.51
C TRP A 107 10.96 4.25 -7.40
N LYS A 108 11.75 5.32 -7.29
CA LYS A 108 12.80 5.49 -6.29
C LYS A 108 12.92 6.98 -5.95
N GLY A 109 12.88 7.31 -4.66
CA GLY A 109 13.04 8.69 -4.21
C GLY A 109 12.24 9.02 -2.96
N LEU A 110 12.52 10.21 -2.40
CA LEU A 110 11.81 10.75 -1.25
C LEU A 110 11.64 12.29 -1.43
N PRO A 111 10.60 12.76 -2.14
CA PRO A 111 9.57 12.00 -2.87
C PRO A 111 10.11 11.39 -4.18
N ALA A 112 9.39 10.40 -4.70
CA ALA A 112 9.70 9.73 -5.97
C ALA A 112 8.76 10.16 -7.10
#